data_AF-A0A2P5KSX5-F1
#
_entry.id   AF-A0A2P5KSX5-F1
#
_cell.length_a   1.000
_cell.length_b   1.000
_cell.length_c   1.000
_cell.angle_alpha   90.00
_cell.angle_beta   90.00
_cell.angle_gamma   90.00
#
_symmetry.space_group_name_H-M   'P 1'
#
loop_
_entity.id
_entity.type
_entity.pdbx_description
1 polymer ?
#
loop_
_entity_poly.entity_id
_entity_poly.type
_entity_poly.pdbx_seq_one_letter_code
_entity_poly.pdbx_strand_id
1 'polypeptide(L)'
;MAREARKAEAARDARQAEDRRLADELAKEARIAEEQRAAAERQAADHRLKAEAAAREAEQQARARAEAEYAASERAAQEADQQRLILEAEREAEAIRLTEKIRKARDMREARKSAGPEDLTSAINIPDAITMTQGRKPSIEQAGTRVTVLLMMVAGDRGIRRWNKSADPVLCLDDVCYVSQGPNTAAKRMPRSTAFGPGIALGSRAGACNNALGCVFRDVDLEGAKALLQPIDLRIVRHDRREASEVRADETCAIAGGKLSCRAGVSSATWRAWIVPEAVAGRAGATTLEAALSAGLNASEASNRGER
;
A
#
# COMPACT_ATOMS: atom_id res chain seq x y z
N MET A 1 48.03 46.43 -81.40
CA MET A 1 48.08 45.02 -81.86
C MET A 1 49.00 44.13 -81.02
N ALA A 2 50.32 44.02 -81.27
CA ALA A 2 51.17 43.03 -80.57
C ALA A 2 51.27 43.21 -79.03
N ARG A 3 51.29 44.46 -78.56
CA ARG A 3 51.36 44.79 -77.11
C ARG A 3 50.05 44.53 -76.38
N GLU A 4 48.91 44.62 -77.06
CA GLU A 4 47.59 44.35 -76.48
C GLU A 4 47.31 42.86 -76.40
N ALA A 5 47.73 42.08 -77.41
CA ALA A 5 47.67 40.62 -77.38
C ALA A 5 48.46 40.04 -76.19
N ARG A 6 49.69 40.52 -75.97
CA ARG A 6 50.51 40.11 -74.82
C ARG A 6 49.90 40.47 -73.46
N LYS A 7 49.21 41.62 -73.36
CA LYS A 7 48.49 42.01 -72.14
C LYS A 7 47.28 41.11 -71.88
N ALA A 8 46.55 40.73 -72.92
CA ALA A 8 45.40 39.84 -72.80
C ALA A 8 45.80 38.41 -72.42
N GLU A 9 46.93 37.92 -72.95
CA GLU A 9 47.52 36.62 -72.59
C GLU A 9 47.97 36.60 -71.12
N ALA A 10 48.75 37.60 -70.69
CA ALA A 10 49.18 37.71 -69.29
C ALA A 10 48.00 37.81 -68.29
N ALA A 11 46.90 38.46 -68.67
CA ALA A 11 45.70 38.53 -67.84
C ALA A 11 44.94 37.19 -67.76
N ARG A 12 44.99 36.37 -68.81
CA ARG A 12 44.42 35.01 -68.80
C ARG A 12 45.25 34.07 -67.94
N ASP A 13 46.58 34.13 -68.04
CA ASP A 13 47.48 33.33 -67.22
C ASP A 13 47.36 33.68 -65.73
N ALA A 14 47.22 34.97 -65.40
CA ALA A 14 46.99 35.42 -64.03
C ALA A 14 45.69 34.86 -63.45
N ARG A 15 44.58 34.88 -64.22
CA ARG A 15 43.30 34.27 -63.81
C ARG A 15 43.39 32.77 -63.65
N GLN A 16 44.04 32.06 -64.58
CA GLN A 16 44.26 30.62 -64.46
C GLN A 16 45.12 30.26 -63.25
N ALA A 17 46.10 31.08 -62.90
CA ALA A 17 46.91 30.87 -61.70
C ALA A 17 46.11 31.11 -60.41
N GLU A 18 45.21 32.10 -60.39
CA GLU A 18 44.30 32.36 -59.27
C GLU A 18 43.27 31.24 -59.10
N ASP A 19 42.64 30.79 -60.19
CA ASP A 19 41.68 29.67 -60.17
C ASP A 19 42.33 28.38 -59.66
N ARG A 20 43.59 28.10 -60.03
CA ARG A 20 44.35 26.95 -59.52
C ARG A 20 44.62 27.06 -58.01
N ARG A 21 44.94 28.26 -57.51
CA ARG A 21 45.15 28.48 -56.07
C ARG A 21 43.87 28.25 -55.27
N LEU A 22 42.75 28.79 -55.76
CA LEU A 22 41.44 28.57 -55.15
C LEU A 22 41.04 27.08 -55.19
N ALA A 23 41.29 26.39 -56.30
CA ALA A 23 41.04 24.96 -56.40
C ALA A 23 41.89 24.14 -55.41
N ASP A 24 43.17 24.49 -55.25
CA ASP A 24 44.07 23.84 -54.29
C ASP A 24 43.66 24.10 -52.83
N GLU A 25 43.19 25.30 -52.51
CA GLU A 25 42.67 25.65 -51.17
C GLU A 25 41.38 24.87 -50.87
N LEU A 26 40.42 24.86 -51.79
CA LEU A 26 39.19 24.08 -51.65
C LEU A 26 39.47 22.58 -51.52
N ALA A 27 40.44 22.06 -52.27
CA ALA A 27 40.85 20.65 -52.15
C ALA A 27 41.48 20.34 -50.78
N LYS A 28 42.24 21.28 -50.19
CA LYS A 28 42.79 21.12 -48.83
C LYS A 28 41.68 21.16 -47.78
N GLU A 29 40.77 22.11 -47.88
CA GLU A 29 39.62 22.21 -46.96
C GLU A 29 38.73 20.97 -47.03
N ALA A 30 38.47 20.44 -48.23
CA ALA A 30 37.71 19.21 -48.41
C ALA A 30 38.38 18.01 -47.73
N ARG A 31 39.71 17.87 -47.85
CA ARG A 31 40.47 16.79 -47.18
C ARG A 31 40.42 16.91 -45.66
N ILE A 32 40.55 18.11 -45.11
CA ILE A 32 40.44 18.34 -43.67
C ILE A 32 39.02 18.01 -43.18
N ALA A 33 37.99 18.44 -43.91
CA ALA A 33 36.60 18.16 -43.56
C ALA A 33 36.29 16.65 -43.62
N GLU A 34 36.83 15.93 -44.61
CA GLU A 34 36.69 14.47 -44.70
C GLU A 34 37.38 13.76 -43.53
N GLU A 35 38.61 14.17 -43.19
CA GLU A 35 39.35 13.60 -42.06
C GLU A 35 38.63 13.85 -40.71
N GLN A 36 38.07 15.05 -40.52
CA GLN A 36 37.27 15.38 -39.34
C GLN A 36 36.00 14.53 -39.24
N ARG A 37 35.30 14.30 -40.37
CA ARG A 37 34.13 13.41 -40.41
C ARG A 37 34.50 11.98 -40.06
N ALA A 38 35.58 11.45 -40.66
CA ALA A 38 36.07 10.10 -40.34
C ALA A 38 36.48 9.96 -38.87
N ALA A 39 37.11 10.99 -38.28
CA ALA A 39 37.45 11.00 -36.86
C ALA A 39 36.20 11.02 -35.96
N ALA A 40 35.21 11.84 -36.29
CA ALA A 40 33.95 11.91 -35.55
C ALA A 40 33.17 10.59 -35.62
N GLU A 41 33.13 9.94 -36.78
CA GLU A 41 32.51 8.61 -36.94
C GLU A 41 33.19 7.54 -36.09
N ARG A 42 34.52 7.53 -36.02
CA ARG A 42 35.27 6.60 -35.15
C ARG A 42 34.96 6.84 -33.67
N GLN A 43 34.93 8.10 -33.24
CA GLN A 43 34.57 8.44 -31.86
C GLN A 43 33.13 8.03 -31.53
N ALA A 44 32.20 8.23 -32.45
CA ALA A 44 30.82 7.80 -32.28
C ALA A 44 30.69 6.28 -32.19
N ALA A 45 31.43 5.53 -33.02
CA ALA A 45 31.46 4.07 -32.98
C ALA A 45 32.02 3.54 -31.64
N ASP A 46 33.14 4.11 -31.17
CA ASP A 46 33.73 3.76 -29.87
C ASP A 46 32.79 4.06 -28.71
N HIS A 47 32.11 5.20 -28.73
CA HIS A 47 31.11 5.54 -27.71
C HIS A 47 29.94 4.56 -27.70
N ARG A 48 29.46 4.14 -28.88
CA ARG A 48 28.40 3.14 -28.99
C ARG A 48 28.84 1.79 -28.43
N LEU A 49 30.03 1.32 -28.77
CA LEU A 49 30.56 0.05 -28.25
C LEU A 49 30.71 0.08 -26.72
N LYS A 50 31.20 1.19 -26.15
CA LYS A 50 31.30 1.37 -24.70
C LYS A 50 29.92 1.41 -24.03
N ALA A 51 28.95 2.09 -24.63
CA ALA A 51 27.59 2.14 -24.11
C ALA A 51 26.91 0.77 -24.14
N GLU A 52 27.09 0.01 -25.22
CA GLU A 52 26.56 -1.36 -25.35
C GLU A 52 27.23 -2.31 -24.33
N ALA A 53 28.54 -2.20 -24.12
CA ALA A 53 29.24 -3.00 -23.11
C ALA A 53 28.74 -2.68 -21.69
N ALA A 54 28.60 -1.39 -21.35
CA ALA A 54 28.07 -0.95 -20.06
C ALA A 54 26.61 -1.41 -19.85
N ALA A 55 25.78 -1.39 -20.90
CA ALA A 55 24.41 -1.87 -20.85
C ALA A 55 24.34 -3.38 -20.56
N ARG A 56 25.21 -4.18 -21.22
CA ARG A 56 25.31 -5.63 -20.96
C ARG A 56 25.77 -5.93 -19.54
N GLU A 57 26.75 -5.19 -19.02
CA GLU A 57 27.22 -5.36 -17.65
C GLU A 57 26.12 -5.01 -16.63
N ALA A 58 25.40 -3.89 -16.85
CA ALA A 58 24.28 -3.49 -16.01
C ALA A 58 23.15 -4.55 -16.00
N GLU A 59 22.85 -5.14 -17.16
CA GLU A 59 21.87 -6.22 -17.27
C GLU A 59 22.33 -7.48 -16.52
N GLN A 60 23.59 -7.88 -16.65
CA GLN A 60 24.15 -9.02 -15.92
C GLN A 60 24.10 -8.80 -14.40
N GLN A 61 24.45 -7.59 -13.94
CA GLN A 61 24.35 -7.24 -12.53
C GLN A 61 22.90 -7.24 -12.03
N ALA A 62 21.95 -6.77 -12.84
CA ALA A 62 20.53 -6.80 -12.49
C ALA A 62 20.00 -8.24 -12.38
N ARG A 63 20.39 -9.14 -13.31
CA ARG A 63 20.04 -10.57 -13.25
C ARG A 63 20.64 -11.25 -12.02
N ALA A 64 21.92 -11.02 -11.74
CA ALA A 64 22.58 -11.59 -10.56
C ALA A 64 21.93 -11.12 -9.24
N ARG A 65 21.50 -9.85 -9.15
CA ARG A 65 20.77 -9.34 -7.99
C ARG A 65 19.40 -10.01 -7.84
N ALA A 66 18.65 -10.14 -8.94
CA ALA A 66 17.34 -10.79 -8.91
C ALA A 66 17.45 -12.28 -8.50
N GLU A 67 18.47 -13.00 -9.01
CA GLU A 67 18.75 -14.38 -8.61
C GLU A 67 19.13 -14.49 -7.12
N ALA A 68 19.96 -13.57 -6.62
CA ALA A 68 20.34 -13.53 -5.21
C ALA A 68 19.14 -13.23 -4.29
N GLU A 69 18.26 -12.31 -4.69
CA GLU A 69 17.01 -11.99 -3.97
C GLU A 69 16.07 -13.20 -3.94
N TYR A 70 15.89 -13.89 -5.07
CA TYR A 70 15.09 -15.11 -5.14
C TYR A 70 15.66 -16.21 -4.21
N ALA A 71 16.97 -16.45 -4.26
CA ALA A 71 17.62 -17.43 -3.40
C ALA A 71 17.57 -17.05 -1.90
N ALA A 72 17.51 -15.76 -1.56
CA ALA A 72 17.30 -15.31 -0.18
C ALA A 72 15.85 -15.54 0.27
N SER A 73 14.88 -15.26 -0.61
CA SER A 73 13.46 -15.50 -0.35
C SER A 73 13.15 -16.98 -0.11
N GLU A 74 13.72 -17.87 -0.93
CA GLU A 74 13.59 -19.33 -0.77
C GLU A 74 14.13 -19.80 0.58
N ARG A 75 15.31 -19.32 0.98
CA ARG A 75 15.89 -19.64 2.30
C ARG A 75 15.00 -19.15 3.45
N ALA A 76 14.49 -17.93 3.37
CA ALA A 76 13.59 -17.40 4.39
C ALA A 76 12.27 -18.20 4.47
N ALA A 77 11.74 -18.67 3.33
CA ALA A 77 10.55 -19.53 3.31
C ALA A 77 10.83 -20.88 3.98
N GLN A 78 11.96 -21.52 3.68
CA GLN A 78 12.38 -22.77 4.32
C GLN A 78 12.57 -22.62 5.83
N GLU A 79 13.19 -21.54 6.28
CA GLU A 79 13.34 -21.23 7.70
C GLU A 79 11.99 -21.03 8.40
N ALA A 80 11.06 -20.31 7.74
CA ALA A 80 9.71 -20.11 8.26
C ALA A 80 8.93 -21.43 8.39
N ASP A 81 9.04 -22.32 7.41
CA ASP A 81 8.40 -23.63 7.44
C ASP A 81 9.01 -24.53 8.54
N GLN A 82 10.33 -24.49 8.74
CA GLN A 82 10.97 -25.17 9.86
C GLN A 82 10.48 -24.64 11.21
N GLN A 83 10.37 -23.32 11.38
CA GLN A 83 9.83 -22.73 12.61
C GLN A 83 8.38 -23.15 12.86
N ARG A 84 7.56 -23.25 11.81
CA ARG A 84 6.17 -23.74 11.93
C ARG A 84 6.12 -25.18 12.41
N LEU A 85 6.96 -26.06 11.86
CA LEU A 85 7.04 -27.46 12.28
C LEU A 85 7.49 -27.59 13.75
N ILE A 86 8.44 -26.77 14.19
CA ILE A 86 8.89 -26.75 15.59
C ILE A 86 7.73 -26.31 16.52
N LEU A 87 7.05 -25.21 16.19
CA LEU A 87 5.92 -24.73 16.99
C LEU A 87 4.75 -25.71 17.03
N GLU A 88 4.50 -26.44 15.95
CA GLU A 88 3.47 -27.48 15.90
C GLU A 88 3.84 -28.66 16.81
N ALA A 89 5.08 -29.13 16.76
CA ALA A 89 5.58 -30.18 17.66
C ALA A 89 5.50 -29.76 19.14
N GLU A 90 5.80 -28.50 19.46
CA GLU A 90 5.64 -27.97 20.82
C GLU A 90 4.18 -27.97 21.29
N ARG A 91 3.24 -27.58 20.42
CA ARG A 91 1.79 -27.62 20.71
C ARG A 91 1.30 -29.05 20.97
N GLU A 92 1.76 -30.01 20.18
CA GLU A 92 1.42 -31.42 20.40
C GLU A 92 1.97 -31.95 21.73
N ALA A 93 3.23 -31.63 22.05
CA ALA A 93 3.84 -32.01 23.32
C ALA A 93 3.10 -31.40 24.53
N GLU A 94 2.67 -30.14 24.42
CA GLU A 94 1.85 -29.49 25.46
C GLU A 94 0.48 -30.15 25.60
N ALA A 95 -0.19 -30.49 24.49
CA ALA A 95 -1.47 -31.18 24.50
C ALA A 95 -1.39 -32.56 25.19
N ILE A 96 -0.32 -33.31 24.94
CA ILE A 96 -0.06 -34.60 25.62
C ILE A 96 0.12 -34.38 27.12
N ARG A 97 0.93 -33.39 27.53
CA ARG A 97 1.14 -33.06 28.96
C ARG A 97 -0.15 -32.66 29.66
N LEU A 98 -1.00 -31.87 29.00
CA LEU A 98 -2.29 -31.47 29.55
C LEU A 98 -3.23 -32.66 29.70
N THR A 99 -3.28 -33.54 28.69
CA THR A 99 -4.09 -34.76 28.72
C THR A 99 -3.67 -35.68 29.86
N GLU A 100 -2.36 -35.83 30.09
CA GLU A 100 -1.84 -36.62 31.22
C GLU A 100 -2.21 -36.01 32.59
N LYS A 101 -2.14 -34.68 32.72
CA LYS A 101 -2.59 -33.97 33.94
C LYS A 101 -4.08 -34.19 34.20
N ILE A 102 -4.93 -34.12 33.17
CA ILE A 102 -6.37 -34.36 33.29
C ILE A 102 -6.64 -35.80 33.73
N ARG A 103 -5.95 -36.78 33.13
CA ARG A 103 -6.05 -38.19 33.52
C ARG A 103 -5.70 -38.38 35.00
N LYS A 104 -4.54 -37.90 35.44
CA LYS A 104 -4.12 -37.98 36.86
C LYS A 104 -5.12 -37.30 37.80
N ALA A 105 -5.67 -36.14 37.41
CA ALA A 105 -6.66 -35.45 38.21
C ALA A 105 -7.99 -36.24 38.33
N ARG A 106 -8.39 -36.94 37.26
CA ARG A 106 -9.55 -37.84 37.30
C ARG A 106 -9.29 -39.04 38.20
N ASP A 107 -8.14 -39.69 38.08
CA ASP A 107 -7.76 -40.84 38.91
C ASP A 107 -7.75 -40.46 40.40
N MET A 108 -7.22 -39.27 40.76
CA MET A 108 -7.25 -38.78 42.15
C MET A 108 -8.67 -38.49 42.67
N ARG A 109 -9.59 -38.02 41.80
CA ARG A 109 -11.00 -37.81 42.18
C ARG A 109 -11.71 -39.13 42.40
N GLU A 110 -11.47 -40.12 41.54
CA GLU A 110 -12.04 -41.47 41.69
C GLU A 110 -11.49 -42.16 42.94
N ALA A 111 -10.18 -42.05 43.22
CA ALA A 111 -9.56 -42.56 44.45
C ALA A 111 -10.12 -41.90 45.73
N ARG A 112 -10.41 -40.60 45.71
CA ARG A 112 -11.09 -39.92 46.82
C ARG A 112 -12.53 -40.40 47.00
N LYS A 113 -13.20 -40.81 45.92
CA LYS A 113 -14.59 -41.31 45.96
C LYS A 113 -14.67 -42.76 46.47
N SER A 114 -13.64 -43.57 46.25
CA SER A 114 -13.53 -44.94 46.77
C SER A 114 -12.95 -45.03 48.19
N ALA A 115 -12.40 -43.95 48.74
CA ALA A 115 -11.91 -43.88 50.12
C ALA A 115 -13.01 -43.76 51.20
N GLY A 116 -14.29 -43.78 50.83
CA GLY A 116 -15.43 -43.76 51.76
C GLY A 116 -15.72 -42.38 52.38
N PRO A 117 -16.99 -42.05 52.66
CA PRO A 117 -17.33 -40.81 53.36
C PRO A 117 -17.24 -41.02 54.88
N GLU A 118 -16.23 -40.43 55.52
CA GLU A 118 -16.42 -39.97 56.90
C GLU A 118 -17.17 -38.63 56.85
N ASP A 119 -18.18 -38.60 57.69
CA ASP A 119 -19.22 -37.60 57.87
C ASP A 119 -18.65 -36.24 58.26
N LEU A 120 -18.86 -35.21 57.43
CA LEU A 120 -18.96 -33.83 57.90
C LEU A 120 -19.92 -33.04 57.01
N THR A 121 -21.12 -32.90 57.53
CA THR A 121 -22.02 -31.77 57.28
C THR A 121 -21.24 -30.45 57.31
N SER A 122 -21.18 -29.78 56.16
CA SER A 122 -20.86 -28.35 56.10
C SER A 122 -21.48 -27.74 54.86
N ALA A 123 -22.46 -26.88 55.16
CA ALA A 123 -22.98 -25.78 54.37
C ALA A 123 -22.64 -25.77 52.87
N ILE A 124 -23.64 -26.14 52.07
CA ILE A 124 -23.71 -25.77 50.66
C ILE A 124 -23.94 -24.25 50.61
N ASN A 125 -22.85 -23.49 50.56
CA ASN A 125 -22.83 -22.17 49.91
C ASN A 125 -22.31 -22.41 48.49
N ILE A 126 -23.18 -22.20 47.50
CA ILE A 126 -22.84 -22.23 46.09
C ILE A 126 -22.39 -20.81 45.72
N PRO A 127 -21.10 -20.52 45.49
CA PRO A 127 -20.75 -19.40 44.64
C PRO A 127 -20.92 -19.86 43.20
N ASP A 128 -21.96 -19.34 42.54
CA ASP A 128 -22.14 -19.40 41.10
C ASP A 128 -20.85 -18.93 40.42
N ALA A 129 -20.16 -19.86 39.77
CA ALA A 129 -19.02 -19.57 38.93
C ALA A 129 -19.04 -20.46 37.69
N ILE A 130 -20.08 -20.31 36.86
CA ILE A 130 -19.94 -20.52 35.40
C ILE A 130 -20.85 -19.51 34.67
N THR A 131 -20.26 -18.42 34.20
CA THR A 131 -20.61 -17.91 32.87
C THR A 131 -19.34 -17.35 32.24
N MET A 132 -18.55 -18.25 31.64
CA MET A 132 -17.68 -17.84 30.55
C MET A 132 -18.55 -17.40 29.37
N THR A 133 -18.08 -16.37 28.68
CA THR A 133 -18.45 -15.99 27.31
C THR A 133 -19.92 -15.62 27.10
N GLN A 134 -20.34 -14.47 27.65
CA GLN A 134 -21.30 -13.65 26.93
C GLN A 134 -20.51 -12.57 26.20
N GLY A 135 -20.59 -12.63 24.86
CA GLY A 135 -20.18 -11.54 24.00
C GLY A 135 -20.75 -10.25 24.56
N ARG A 136 -19.87 -9.27 24.75
CA ARG A 136 -20.23 -7.91 25.14
C ARG A 136 -21.29 -7.45 24.15
N LYS A 137 -22.57 -7.54 24.54
CA LYS A 137 -23.63 -6.74 23.94
C LYS A 137 -23.11 -5.32 23.99
N PRO A 138 -23.11 -4.56 22.88
CA PRO A 138 -22.66 -3.18 22.91
C PRO A 138 -23.50 -2.47 23.97
N SER A 139 -22.84 -1.96 25.02
CA SER A 139 -23.51 -1.09 25.95
C SER A 139 -24.01 0.10 25.15
N ILE A 140 -25.22 0.58 25.46
CA ILE A 140 -25.85 1.70 24.74
C ILE A 140 -24.96 2.96 24.78
N GLU A 141 -24.01 3.06 25.70
CA GLU A 141 -22.94 4.09 25.71
C GLU A 141 -21.97 4.04 24.52
N GLN A 142 -21.73 2.87 23.91
CA GLN A 142 -20.85 2.75 22.72
C GLN A 142 -21.52 3.18 21.42
N ALA A 143 -22.84 3.44 21.43
CA ALA A 143 -23.56 3.86 20.23
C ALA A 143 -23.09 5.23 19.69
N GLY A 144 -22.40 6.03 20.52
CA GLY A 144 -21.86 7.34 20.13
C GLY A 144 -20.48 7.32 19.46
N THR A 145 -19.70 6.23 19.56
CA THR A 145 -18.33 6.16 19.00
C THR A 145 -18.22 5.35 17.72
N ARG A 146 -19.29 4.64 17.34
CA ARG A 146 -19.33 3.82 16.12
C ARG A 146 -19.71 4.64 14.90
N VAL A 147 -18.91 4.51 13.86
CA VAL A 147 -19.07 5.29 12.62
C VAL A 147 -18.92 4.41 11.38
N THR A 148 -19.56 4.84 10.30
CA THR A 148 -19.23 4.41 8.94
C THR A 148 -18.29 5.44 8.32
N VAL A 149 -17.14 4.99 7.85
CA VAL A 149 -16.18 5.84 7.12
C VAL A 149 -16.37 5.64 5.62
N LEU A 150 -16.73 6.72 4.93
CA LEU A 150 -16.70 6.78 3.47
C LEU A 150 -15.36 7.38 3.05
N LEU A 151 -14.43 6.55 2.59
CA LEU A 151 -13.06 6.95 2.23
C LEU A 151 -12.92 7.09 0.72
N MET A 152 -12.33 8.18 0.26
CA MET A 152 -11.92 8.37 -1.13
C MET A 152 -10.42 8.71 -1.18
N MET A 153 -9.63 7.86 -1.79
CA MET A 153 -8.20 8.06 -1.99
C MET A 153 -7.95 8.82 -3.29
N VAL A 154 -6.99 9.73 -3.26
CA VAL A 154 -6.39 10.27 -4.48
C VAL A 154 -5.47 9.19 -5.06
N ALA A 155 -5.62 8.94 -6.36
CA ALA A 155 -4.75 8.00 -7.07
C ALA A 155 -3.29 8.42 -6.92
N GLY A 156 -2.42 7.47 -6.57
CA GLY A 156 -0.98 7.73 -6.53
C GLY A 156 -0.45 8.10 -7.92
N ASP A 157 0.47 9.06 -7.97
CA ASP A 157 1.16 9.51 -9.17
C ASP A 157 2.50 8.77 -9.40
N ARG A 158 2.94 7.93 -8.44
CA ARG A 158 4.23 7.22 -8.47
C ARG A 158 4.09 5.70 -8.56
N GLY A 159 5.02 5.06 -9.29
CA GLY A 159 5.17 3.60 -9.39
C GLY A 159 4.43 2.94 -10.57
N ILE A 160 4.30 1.61 -10.53
CA ILE A 160 3.68 0.77 -11.60
C ILE A 160 2.21 1.19 -11.88
N ARG A 161 1.55 1.83 -10.91
CA ARG A 161 0.15 2.29 -11.00
C ARG A 161 -0.05 3.65 -11.67
N ARG A 162 0.98 4.30 -12.23
CA ARG A 162 0.81 5.59 -12.94
C ARG A 162 -0.20 5.54 -14.10
N TRP A 163 -0.44 4.35 -14.66
CA TRP A 163 -1.41 4.11 -15.74
C TRP A 163 -2.71 3.44 -15.27
N ASN A 164 -2.75 2.90 -14.06
CA ASN A 164 -3.92 2.24 -13.47
C ASN A 164 -4.20 2.84 -12.09
N LYS A 165 -5.14 3.78 -12.05
CA LYS A 165 -5.52 4.57 -10.87
C LYS A 165 -6.36 3.72 -9.90
N SER A 166 -5.75 2.70 -9.30
CA SER A 166 -6.37 1.86 -8.26
C SER A 166 -5.64 1.97 -6.93
N ALA A 167 -6.36 1.67 -5.85
CA ALA A 167 -5.81 1.59 -4.50
C ALA A 167 -6.38 0.34 -3.79
N ASP A 168 -5.71 -0.08 -2.73
CA ASP A 168 -6.15 -1.14 -1.84
C ASP A 168 -6.27 -0.58 -0.41
N PRO A 169 -7.31 0.21 -0.12
CA PRO A 169 -7.43 0.94 1.14
C PRO A 169 -7.66 0.03 2.35
N VAL A 170 -6.84 0.23 3.37
CA VAL A 170 -7.06 -0.22 4.75
C VAL A 170 -7.10 1.00 5.64
N LEU A 171 -8.02 1.00 6.60
CA LEU A 171 -8.19 2.10 7.54
C LEU A 171 -7.54 1.73 8.87
N CYS A 172 -6.63 2.54 9.40
CA CYS A 172 -6.07 2.30 10.72
C CYS A 172 -6.35 3.44 11.69
N LEU A 173 -6.65 3.08 12.93
CA LEU A 173 -6.84 3.93 14.09
C LEU A 173 -5.88 3.40 15.16
N ASP A 174 -4.83 4.16 15.44
CA ASP A 174 -3.73 3.75 16.32
C ASP A 174 -3.19 2.34 15.98
N ASP A 175 -3.33 1.39 16.91
CA ASP A 175 -2.84 0.01 16.81
C ASP A 175 -3.82 -0.98 16.16
N VAL A 176 -4.94 -0.47 15.63
CA VAL A 176 -6.02 -1.28 15.07
C VAL A 176 -6.25 -0.87 13.63
N CYS A 177 -6.51 -1.85 12.77
CA CYS A 177 -6.88 -1.61 11.39
C CYS A 177 -8.19 -2.31 11.04
N TYR A 178 -8.87 -1.76 10.06
CA TYR A 178 -10.16 -2.19 9.56
C TYR A 178 -10.03 -2.47 8.07
N VAL A 179 -10.45 -3.67 7.67
CA VAL A 179 -10.56 -4.08 6.27
C VAL A 179 -12.04 -4.11 5.90
N SER A 180 -12.41 -3.44 4.82
CA SER A 180 -13.83 -3.39 4.41
C SER A 180 -14.35 -4.76 3.98
N GLN A 181 -15.56 -5.07 4.42
CA GLN A 181 -16.35 -6.22 3.96
C GLN A 181 -17.53 -5.79 3.06
N GLY A 182 -17.48 -4.54 2.56
CA GLY A 182 -18.52 -3.94 1.74
C GLY A 182 -19.47 -3.06 2.55
N PRO A 183 -20.42 -2.38 1.88
CA PRO A 183 -21.29 -1.40 2.52
C PRO A 183 -22.41 -2.00 3.39
N ASN A 184 -22.68 -3.31 3.26
CA ASN A 184 -23.71 -4.01 4.04
C ASN A 184 -23.18 -4.70 5.30
N THR A 185 -21.85 -4.81 5.45
CA THR A 185 -21.23 -5.66 6.46
C THR A 185 -20.22 -4.86 7.25
N ALA A 186 -20.20 -5.04 8.58
CA ALA A 186 -19.20 -4.45 9.47
C ALA A 186 -17.78 -4.68 8.94
N ALA A 187 -16.92 -3.67 9.03
CA ALA A 187 -15.53 -3.82 8.64
C ALA A 187 -14.82 -4.79 9.60
N LYS A 188 -13.91 -5.60 9.06
CA LYS A 188 -13.15 -6.55 9.86
C LYS A 188 -12.06 -5.82 10.64
N ARG A 189 -12.26 -5.68 11.95
CA ARG A 189 -11.26 -5.17 12.91
C ARG A 189 -10.14 -6.18 13.11
N MET A 190 -8.89 -5.73 13.08
CA MET A 190 -7.72 -6.56 13.38
C MET A 190 -6.56 -5.72 13.93
N PRO A 191 -5.61 -6.32 14.67
CA PRO A 191 -4.40 -5.62 15.09
C PRO A 191 -3.56 -5.15 13.90
N ARG A 192 -2.87 -4.02 14.06
CA ARG A 192 -1.99 -3.44 13.02
C ARG A 192 -0.91 -4.42 12.53
N SER A 193 -0.36 -5.23 13.44
CA SER A 193 0.62 -6.28 13.11
C SER A 193 0.05 -7.35 12.17
N THR A 194 -1.25 -7.66 12.27
CA THR A 194 -1.94 -8.61 11.40
C THR A 194 -2.33 -7.98 10.07
N ALA A 195 -2.76 -6.71 10.07
CA ALA A 195 -3.22 -6.00 8.88
C ALA A 195 -2.15 -5.83 7.79
N PHE A 196 -0.87 -5.79 8.19
CA PHE A 196 0.28 -5.66 7.29
C PHE A 196 1.14 -6.93 7.24
N GLY A 197 0.65 -8.02 7.83
CA GLY A 197 1.31 -9.31 7.77
C GLY A 197 1.20 -9.96 6.38
N PRO A 198 2.04 -10.97 6.10
CA PRO A 198 2.06 -11.67 4.81
C PRO A 198 0.69 -12.25 4.42
N GLY A 199 -0.14 -12.67 5.39
CA GLY A 199 -1.47 -13.23 5.12
C GLY A 199 -2.49 -12.24 4.53
N ILE A 200 -2.38 -10.93 4.80
CA ILE A 200 -3.26 -9.91 4.21
C ILE A 200 -2.65 -9.38 2.90
N ALA A 201 -1.33 -9.15 2.87
CA ALA A 201 -0.65 -8.63 1.70
C ALA A 201 -0.72 -9.58 0.48
N LEU A 202 -0.70 -10.90 0.71
CA LEU A 202 -0.74 -11.94 -0.34
C LEU A 202 -2.12 -12.56 -0.55
N GLY A 203 -3.07 -12.35 0.38
CA GLY A 203 -4.39 -12.98 0.37
C GLY A 203 -5.53 -11.99 0.10
N SER A 204 -6.34 -11.71 1.12
CA SER A 204 -7.58 -10.92 0.99
C SER A 204 -7.38 -9.40 0.77
N ARG A 205 -6.15 -8.88 0.87
CA ARG A 205 -5.78 -7.46 0.63
C ARG A 205 -6.75 -6.48 1.32
N ALA A 206 -7.33 -5.54 0.58
CA ALA A 206 -8.30 -4.56 1.07
C ALA A 206 -9.76 -5.08 1.15
N GLY A 207 -9.96 -6.39 1.11
CA GLY A 207 -11.28 -7.01 1.18
C GLY A 207 -12.18 -6.56 0.03
N ALA A 208 -13.38 -6.08 0.35
CA ALA A 208 -14.35 -5.60 -0.64
C ALA A 208 -13.87 -4.39 -1.45
N CYS A 209 -12.83 -3.68 -0.98
CA CYS A 209 -12.31 -2.49 -1.62
C CYS A 209 -11.01 -2.73 -2.40
N ASN A 210 -10.70 -3.98 -2.75
CA ASN A 210 -9.56 -4.32 -3.58
C ASN A 210 -9.64 -3.59 -4.94
N ASN A 211 -8.55 -2.92 -5.33
CA ASN A 211 -8.44 -2.08 -6.52
C ASN A 211 -9.47 -0.93 -6.62
N ALA A 212 -9.99 -0.42 -5.50
CA ALA A 212 -10.92 0.72 -5.47
C ALA A 212 -10.30 1.96 -4.81
N LEU A 213 -10.50 3.14 -5.41
CA LEU A 213 -10.14 4.42 -4.79
C LEU A 213 -11.15 4.85 -3.71
N GLY A 214 -12.41 4.48 -3.88
CA GLY A 214 -13.49 4.69 -2.92
C GLY A 214 -13.75 3.43 -2.10
N CYS A 215 -13.95 3.57 -0.79
CA CYS A 215 -14.26 2.44 0.08
C CYS A 215 -15.20 2.82 1.23
N VAL A 216 -16.09 1.90 1.60
CA VAL A 216 -16.98 2.03 2.76
C VAL A 216 -16.47 1.11 3.87
N PHE A 217 -16.21 1.67 5.06
CA PHE A 217 -15.87 0.91 6.27
C PHE A 217 -16.99 1.08 7.29
N ARG A 218 -17.76 0.02 7.51
CA ARG A 218 -18.89 -0.01 8.44
C ARG A 218 -18.43 -0.33 9.87
N ASP A 219 -19.17 0.17 10.86
CA ASP A 219 -18.99 -0.19 12.29
C ASP A 219 -17.55 0.01 12.84
N VAL A 220 -16.90 1.09 12.41
CA VAL A 220 -15.57 1.48 12.88
C VAL A 220 -15.70 2.09 14.28
N ASP A 221 -14.94 1.58 15.24
CA ASP A 221 -14.86 2.17 16.58
C ASP A 221 -13.81 3.26 16.61
N LEU A 222 -14.21 4.49 16.94
CA LEU A 222 -13.28 5.57 17.23
C LEU A 222 -12.71 5.49 18.65
N GLU A 223 -13.21 4.59 19.51
CA GLU A 223 -12.80 4.38 20.91
C GLU A 223 -13.00 5.61 21.83
N GLY A 224 -13.32 6.78 21.28
CA GLY A 224 -13.65 8.02 21.97
C GLY A 224 -14.33 9.04 21.04
N ALA A 225 -14.43 10.30 21.49
CA ALA A 225 -15.05 11.38 20.72
C ALA A 225 -14.23 11.80 19.48
N LYS A 226 -12.94 11.52 19.50
CA LYS A 226 -12.00 11.79 18.42
C LYS A 226 -10.98 10.66 18.31
N ALA A 227 -10.44 10.44 17.11
CA ALA A 227 -9.38 9.48 16.88
C ALA A 227 -8.44 9.93 15.75
N LEU A 228 -7.21 9.41 15.72
CA LEU A 228 -6.28 9.59 14.60
C LEU A 228 -6.51 8.50 13.55
N LEU A 229 -7.11 8.88 12.43
CA LEU A 229 -7.41 7.97 11.34
C LEU A 229 -6.36 8.11 10.24
N GLN A 230 -5.76 6.98 9.85
CA GLN A 230 -4.76 6.90 8.80
C GLN A 230 -5.18 5.88 7.72
N PRO A 231 -5.47 6.33 6.50
CA PRO A 231 -5.62 5.43 5.36
C PRO A 231 -4.27 4.88 4.90
N ILE A 232 -4.24 3.61 4.52
CA ILE A 232 -3.05 2.93 4.02
C ILE A 232 -3.42 2.18 2.74
N ASP A 233 -2.73 2.44 1.64
CA ASP A 233 -2.85 1.70 0.39
C ASP A 233 -1.90 0.48 0.41
N LEU A 234 -2.48 -0.72 0.44
CA LEU A 234 -1.73 -1.96 0.48
C LEU A 234 -1.05 -2.26 -0.85
N ARG A 235 0.28 -2.21 -0.83
CA ARG A 235 1.14 -2.64 -1.95
C ARG A 235 1.95 -3.88 -1.60
N ILE A 236 2.36 -4.61 -2.64
CA ILE A 236 3.12 -5.87 -2.52
C ILE A 236 4.45 -5.65 -1.77
N VAL A 237 5.20 -4.61 -2.12
CA VAL A 237 6.56 -4.38 -1.59
C VAL A 237 6.56 -3.41 -0.41
N ARG A 238 5.93 -2.24 -0.57
CA ARG A 238 5.91 -1.20 0.46
C ARG A 238 4.55 -0.50 0.45
N HIS A 239 3.78 -0.68 1.51
CA HIS A 239 2.49 -0.03 1.67
C HIS A 239 2.65 1.50 1.68
N ASP A 240 1.72 2.18 1.03
CA ASP A 240 1.68 3.63 0.92
C ASP A 240 0.81 4.18 2.05
N ARG A 241 1.48 4.66 3.10
CA ARG A 241 0.81 5.22 4.28
C ARG A 241 0.48 6.69 4.01
N ARG A 242 -0.81 7.04 4.07
CA ARG A 242 -1.25 8.43 3.93
C ARG A 242 -1.07 9.21 5.23
N GLU A 243 -1.18 10.51 5.13
CA GLU A 243 -1.24 11.41 6.28
C GLU A 243 -2.38 11.00 7.22
N ALA A 244 -2.07 10.91 8.53
CA ALA A 244 -3.07 10.71 9.56
C ALA A 244 -3.82 12.03 9.79
N SER A 245 -5.09 11.95 10.13
CA SER A 245 -5.90 13.12 10.47
C SER A 245 -6.80 12.83 11.65
N GLU A 246 -7.01 13.83 12.49
CA GLU A 246 -7.97 13.75 13.58
C GLU A 246 -9.38 13.72 13.00
N VAL A 247 -10.19 12.75 13.44
CA VAL A 247 -11.56 12.56 12.98
C VAL A 247 -12.52 12.47 14.16
N ARG A 248 -13.76 12.86 13.90
CA ARG A 248 -14.90 12.70 14.81
C ARG A 248 -16.15 12.36 13.99
N ALA A 249 -17.15 11.75 14.62
CA ALA A 249 -18.45 11.55 13.99
C ALA A 249 -19.04 12.90 13.53
N ASP A 250 -19.50 12.99 12.29
CA ASP A 250 -20.23 14.16 11.79
C ASP A 250 -21.71 14.01 12.13
N GLU A 251 -22.08 14.59 13.27
CA GLU A 251 -23.48 14.62 13.77
C GLU A 251 -24.44 15.35 12.83
N THR A 252 -23.93 16.11 11.84
CA THR A 252 -24.77 16.78 10.84
C THR A 252 -25.20 15.85 9.71
N CYS A 253 -24.66 14.62 9.66
CA CYS A 253 -25.03 13.65 8.65
C CYS A 253 -26.50 13.23 8.78
N ALA A 254 -27.26 13.38 7.70
CA ALA A 254 -28.66 13.00 7.63
C ALA A 254 -29.02 12.43 6.26
N ILE A 255 -30.13 11.68 6.22
CA ILE A 255 -30.72 11.21 4.96
C ILE A 255 -31.84 12.18 4.60
N ALA A 256 -31.69 12.89 3.48
CA ALA A 256 -32.68 13.83 2.98
C ALA A 256 -32.99 13.51 1.52
N GLY A 257 -34.26 13.33 1.18
CA GLY A 257 -34.68 13.00 -0.19
C GLY A 257 -34.02 11.73 -0.74
N GLY A 258 -33.79 10.72 0.11
CA GLY A 258 -33.12 9.46 -0.26
C GLY A 258 -31.61 9.56 -0.48
N LYS A 259 -30.98 10.70 -0.16
CA LYS A 259 -29.54 10.92 -0.28
C LYS A 259 -28.92 11.14 1.08
N LEU A 260 -27.74 10.58 1.30
CA LEU A 260 -26.92 10.93 2.44
C LEU A 260 -26.31 12.32 2.22
N SER A 261 -26.39 13.19 3.22
CA SER A 261 -25.77 14.51 3.22
C SER A 261 -25.07 14.72 4.56
N CYS A 262 -23.83 15.18 4.52
CA CYS A 262 -22.99 15.53 5.66
C CYS A 262 -22.43 16.93 5.43
N ARG A 263 -22.21 17.73 6.48
CA ARG A 263 -21.67 19.09 6.34
C ARG A 263 -20.14 19.10 6.42
N ALA A 264 -19.58 18.20 7.22
CA ALA A 264 -18.16 18.10 7.46
C ALA A 264 -17.57 16.86 6.78
N GLY A 265 -16.37 17.02 6.26
CA GLY A 265 -15.53 15.93 5.79
C GLY A 265 -14.09 16.21 6.18
N VAL A 266 -13.31 15.15 6.26
CA VAL A 266 -11.86 15.25 6.40
C VAL A 266 -11.28 15.32 5.00
N SER A 267 -10.42 16.29 4.74
CA SER A 267 -9.80 16.48 3.44
C SER A 267 -8.32 16.73 3.62
N SER A 268 -7.53 16.01 2.85
CA SER A 268 -6.08 16.12 2.86
C SER A 268 -5.55 16.19 1.42
N ALA A 269 -4.23 16.19 1.24
CA ALA A 269 -3.63 16.23 -0.09
C ALA A 269 -3.84 14.90 -0.84
N THR A 270 -3.91 13.77 -0.13
CA THR A 270 -3.92 12.44 -0.74
C THR A 270 -5.20 11.63 -0.51
N TRP A 271 -6.15 12.14 0.28
CA TRP A 271 -7.44 11.48 0.51
C TRP A 271 -8.50 12.43 1.06
N ARG A 272 -9.74 11.96 1.04
CA ARG A 272 -10.91 12.60 1.65
C ARG A 272 -11.77 11.54 2.33
N ALA A 273 -12.44 11.89 3.42
CA ALA A 273 -13.42 11.00 4.02
C ALA A 273 -14.58 11.72 4.68
N TRP A 274 -15.69 10.99 4.82
CA TRP A 274 -16.85 11.41 5.61
C TRP A 274 -17.09 10.39 6.72
N ILE A 275 -17.26 10.89 7.93
CA ILE A 275 -17.33 10.09 9.16
C ILE A 275 -18.77 10.08 9.62
N VAL A 276 -19.56 9.17 9.06
CA VAL A 276 -21.01 9.13 9.22
C VAL A 276 -21.34 8.37 10.51
N PRO A 277 -22.19 8.89 11.42
CA PRO A 277 -22.65 8.11 12.56
C PRO A 277 -23.25 6.77 12.10
N GLU A 278 -22.87 5.66 12.73
CA GLU A 278 -23.23 4.32 12.25
C GLU A 278 -24.76 4.13 12.18
N ALA A 279 -25.51 4.73 13.12
CA ALA A 279 -26.98 4.70 13.10
C ALA A 279 -27.59 5.41 11.87
N VAL A 280 -26.98 6.51 11.39
CA VAL A 280 -27.42 7.21 10.18
C VAL A 280 -27.06 6.36 8.96
N ALA A 281 -25.84 5.84 8.93
CA ALA A 281 -25.35 5.04 7.83
C ALA A 281 -26.14 3.72 7.69
N GLY A 282 -26.56 3.10 8.79
CA GLY A 282 -27.40 1.90 8.78
C GLY A 282 -28.79 2.15 8.19
N ARG A 283 -29.38 3.33 8.47
CA ARG A 283 -30.65 3.74 7.83
C ARG A 283 -30.49 4.08 6.35
N ALA A 284 -29.32 4.57 5.93
CA ALA A 284 -29.08 4.94 4.54
C ALA A 284 -29.03 3.70 3.64
N GLY A 285 -28.49 2.59 4.16
CA GLY A 285 -28.31 1.34 3.42
C GLY A 285 -27.19 1.43 2.36
N ALA A 286 -26.78 0.27 1.85
CA ALA A 286 -25.61 0.19 0.98
C ALA A 286 -25.68 1.05 -0.29
N THR A 287 -26.80 1.00 -1.02
CA THR A 287 -26.95 1.73 -2.27
C THR A 287 -26.75 3.24 -2.09
N THR A 288 -27.28 3.81 -0.99
CA THR A 288 -27.14 5.24 -0.69
C THR A 288 -25.70 5.58 -0.31
N LEU A 289 -25.00 4.71 0.43
CA LEU A 289 -23.60 4.90 0.82
C LEU A 289 -22.67 4.85 -0.40
N GLU A 290 -22.89 3.89 -1.31
CA GLU A 290 -22.11 3.77 -2.55
C GLU A 290 -22.36 4.95 -3.50
N ALA A 291 -23.62 5.41 -3.61
CA ALA A 291 -23.96 6.59 -4.39
C ALA A 291 -23.31 7.86 -3.81
N ALA A 292 -23.35 8.04 -2.48
CA ALA A 292 -22.69 9.13 -1.79
C ALA A 292 -21.18 9.12 -1.98
N LEU A 293 -20.56 7.94 -1.88
CA LEU A 293 -19.13 7.76 -2.11
C LEU A 293 -18.74 8.07 -3.56
N SER A 294 -19.55 7.66 -4.53
CA SER A 294 -19.28 7.87 -5.97
C SER A 294 -19.48 9.32 -6.40
N ALA A 295 -20.52 9.98 -5.90
CA ALA A 295 -20.79 11.39 -6.17
C ALA A 295 -19.81 12.33 -5.43
N GLY A 296 -19.26 11.86 -4.30
CA GLY A 296 -18.63 12.70 -3.30
C GLY A 296 -19.67 13.48 -2.50
N LEU A 297 -19.41 13.69 -1.22
CA LEU A 297 -20.24 14.56 -0.38
C LEU A 297 -19.58 15.95 -0.26
N ASN A 298 -20.39 16.99 -0.10
CA ASN A 298 -19.86 18.33 0.11
C ASN A 298 -19.12 18.38 1.45
N ALA A 299 -17.80 18.55 1.42
CA ALA A 299 -17.01 18.79 2.63
C ALA A 299 -16.77 20.30 2.74
N SER A 300 -17.44 20.97 3.69
CA SER A 300 -16.85 22.20 4.23
C SER A 300 -15.66 21.77 5.08
N GLU A 301 -14.47 22.25 4.71
CA GLU A 301 -13.19 21.79 5.28
C GLU A 301 -13.17 21.96 6.81
N ALA A 302 -13.04 20.85 7.54
CA ALA A 302 -12.53 20.91 8.90
C ALA A 302 -11.00 21.10 8.80
N SER A 303 -10.58 22.37 8.81
CA SER A 303 -9.18 22.78 8.71
C SER A 303 -8.30 22.06 9.75
N ASN A 304 -7.20 21.47 9.27
CA ASN A 304 -6.08 21.00 10.08
C ASN A 304 -5.55 22.15 10.96
N ARG A 305 -5.89 22.15 12.24
CA ARG A 305 -5.02 22.72 13.28
C ARG A 305 -4.13 21.61 13.82
N GLY A 306 -3.12 21.25 13.05
CA GLY A 306 -1.88 20.71 13.61
C GLY A 306 -0.94 21.90 13.79
N GLU A 307 -0.71 22.30 15.04
CA GLU A 307 0.25 23.34 15.40
C GLU A 307 1.70 22.95 15.06
N ARG A 308 2.52 24.00 15.01
CA ARG A 308 3.93 24.08 14.63
C ARG A 308 4.86 23.11 15.36
#